data_AF-A0A5N6SPJ8-F1
#
_entry.id   AF-A0A5N6SPJ8-F1
#
_cell.length_a   1.000
_cell.length_b   1.000
_cell.length_c   1.000
_cell.angle_alpha   90.00
_cell.angle_beta   90.00
_cell.angle_gamma   90.00
#
_symmetry.space_group_name_H-M   'P 1'
#
loop_
_entity.id
_entity.type
_entity.pdbx_description
1 polymer ?
#
loop_
_entity_poly.entity_id
_entity_poly.type
_entity_poly.pdbx_seq_one_letter_code
_entity_poly.pdbx_strand_id
1 'polypeptide(L)'
;MNIATTCNSWSLEHHRLEEEKRWVTDLRFKAKKDSGEWISTQIRLDDFLGNDDGNFNYSLRYPARNVTSSMSNPRLEVTRDGRPILHGRLTTRDAYGHDRSLDLSTILWNRDGRISLNEDVARAEDEKRREQARQKLLEKARRNPQLMERLKRQGRL
;
A
#
# COMPACT_ATOMS: atom_id res chain seq x y z
N MET A 1 -13.61 1.36 11.59
CA MET A 1 -14.55 0.32 11.07
C MET A 1 -14.05 -0.19 9.74
N ASN A 2 -14.35 -1.45 9.39
CA ASN A 2 -13.93 -2.03 8.11
C ASN A 2 -14.68 -1.39 6.94
N ILE A 3 -13.93 -0.88 5.96
CA ILE A 3 -14.49 -0.17 4.80
C ILE A 3 -15.42 -1.02 3.94
N ALA A 4 -15.31 -2.36 3.95
CA ALA A 4 -16.22 -3.23 3.21
C ALA A 4 -17.68 -3.09 3.66
N THR A 5 -17.90 -2.71 4.93
CA THR A 5 -19.23 -2.56 5.53
C THR A 5 -19.66 -1.10 5.69
N THR A 6 -18.71 -0.17 5.67
CA THR A 6 -18.97 1.24 5.96
C THR A 6 -18.71 2.17 4.79
N CYS A 7 -18.35 1.62 3.63
CA CYS A 7 -18.13 2.37 2.40
C CYS A 7 -18.78 1.67 1.20
N ASN A 8 -19.20 2.43 0.20
CA ASN A 8 -19.81 1.90 -1.03
C ASN A 8 -19.60 2.83 -2.23
N SER A 9 -20.20 2.51 -3.38
CA SER A 9 -20.10 3.31 -4.62
C SER A 9 -18.66 3.53 -5.06
N TRP A 10 -17.86 2.46 -4.99
CA TRP A 10 -16.44 2.50 -5.30
C TRP A 10 -16.17 2.74 -6.79
N SER A 11 -15.22 3.62 -7.09
CA SER A 11 -14.68 3.82 -8.44
C SER A 11 -13.22 4.28 -8.40
N LEU A 12 -12.53 4.06 -9.51
CA LEU A 12 -11.19 4.61 -9.74
C LEU A 12 -11.26 5.71 -10.78
N GLU A 13 -10.49 6.76 -10.57
CA GLU A 13 -10.27 7.82 -11.55
C GLU A 13 -8.78 7.98 -11.81
N HIS A 14 -8.39 7.66 -13.05
CA HIS A 14 -7.04 7.88 -13.53
C HIS A 14 -6.99 9.20 -14.31
N HIS A 15 -6.18 10.15 -13.84
CA HIS A 15 -6.11 11.49 -14.43
C HIS A 15 -4.72 12.09 -14.28
N ARG A 16 -4.44 13.14 -15.05
CA ARG A 16 -3.19 13.89 -14.99
C ARG A 16 -3.34 15.07 -14.04
N LEU A 17 -2.41 15.20 -13.09
CA LEU A 17 -2.25 16.42 -12.32
C LEU A 17 -1.41 17.40 -13.11
N GLU A 18 -2.01 18.51 -13.54
CA GLU A 18 -1.35 19.51 -14.38
C GLU A 18 -0.19 20.19 -13.67
N GLU A 19 -0.34 20.51 -12.38
CA GLU A 19 0.70 21.15 -11.56
C GLU A 19 1.96 20.29 -11.45
N GLU A 20 1.80 18.98 -11.37
CA GLU A 20 2.89 18.01 -11.18
C GLU A 20 3.31 17.30 -12.47
N LYS A 21 2.58 17.55 -13.57
CA LYS A 21 2.71 16.87 -14.87
C LYS A 21 2.74 15.34 -14.78
N ARG A 22 2.11 14.77 -13.75
CA ARG A 22 2.12 13.32 -13.47
C ARG A 22 0.73 12.71 -13.55
N TRP A 23 0.66 11.45 -13.95
CA TRP A 23 -0.57 10.66 -13.85
C TRP A 23 -0.74 10.15 -12.42
N VAL A 24 -1.96 10.27 -11.89
CA VAL A 24 -2.34 9.75 -10.58
C VAL A 24 -3.62 8.94 -10.70
N THR A 25 -3.84 8.08 -9.71
CA THR A 25 -5.06 7.30 -9.59
C THR A 25 -5.71 7.61 -8.25
N ASP A 26 -6.95 8.08 -8.31
CA ASP A 26 -7.75 8.39 -7.14
C ASP A 26 -8.85 7.34 -6.95
N LEU A 27 -9.06 6.94 -5.70
CA LEU A 27 -10.13 6.06 -5.28
C LEU A 27 -11.27 6.91 -4.72
N ARG A 28 -12.45 6.79 -5.34
CA ARG A 28 -13.67 7.49 -4.94
C ARG A 28 -14.70 6.52 -4.38
N PHE A 29 -15.41 6.94 -3.35
CA PHE A 29 -16.43 6.14 -2.67
C PHE A 29 -17.30 7.03 -1.78
N LYS A 30 -18.38 6.47 -1.25
CA LYS A 30 -19.12 7.06 -0.14
C LYS A 30 -18.72 6.38 1.17
N ALA A 31 -18.45 7.15 2.21
CA ALA A 31 -18.13 6.67 3.55
C ALA A 31 -19.23 7.05 4.54
N LYS A 32 -19.56 6.13 5.43
CA LYS A 32 -20.54 6.35 6.51
C LYS A 32 -19.86 7.04 7.70
N LYS A 33 -20.44 8.13 8.18
CA LYS A 33 -20.08 8.78 9.46
C LYS A 33 -20.67 8.02 10.65
N ASP A 34 -20.17 8.32 11.84
CA ASP A 34 -20.69 7.77 13.09
C ASP A 34 -22.13 8.25 13.36
N SER A 35 -22.51 9.42 12.83
CA SER A 35 -23.88 9.92 12.80
C SER A 35 -24.84 9.11 11.90
N GLY A 36 -24.29 8.25 11.03
CA GLY A 36 -25.04 7.48 10.03
C GLY A 36 -25.16 8.15 8.65
N GLU A 37 -24.75 9.41 8.51
CA GLU A 37 -24.71 10.14 7.24
C GLU A 37 -23.67 9.53 6.27
N TRP A 38 -24.00 9.49 4.98
CA TRP A 38 -23.04 9.08 3.94
C TRP A 38 -22.44 10.31 3.26
N ILE A 39 -21.11 10.39 3.25
CA ILE A 39 -20.37 11.45 2.57
C ILE A 39 -19.56 10.91 1.39
N SER A 40 -19.44 11.69 0.32
CA SER A 40 -18.52 11.38 -0.76
C SER A 40 -17.09 11.67 -0.32
N THR A 41 -16.19 10.73 -0.56
CA THR A 41 -14.78 10.78 -0.16
C THR A 41 -13.90 10.36 -1.32
N GLN A 42 -12.72 10.95 -1.38
CA GLN A 42 -11.68 10.64 -2.35
C GLN A 42 -10.35 10.52 -1.61
N ILE A 43 -9.57 9.50 -1.95
CA ILE A 43 -8.18 9.36 -1.53
C ILE A 43 -7.32 9.05 -2.75
N ARG A 44 -6.10 9.56 -2.78
CA ARG A 44 -5.15 9.24 -3.85
C ARG A 44 -4.37 7.98 -3.49
N LEU A 45 -4.28 7.02 -4.42
CA LEU A 45 -3.55 5.77 -4.17
C LEU A 45 -2.07 6.05 -3.81
N ASP A 46 -1.46 7.04 -4.46
CA ASP A 46 -0.06 7.43 -4.24
C ASP A 46 0.23 7.96 -2.82
N ASP A 47 -0.80 8.31 -2.04
CA ASP A 47 -0.60 8.85 -0.69
C ASP A 47 -0.27 7.74 0.33
N PHE A 48 -0.69 6.50 0.05
CA PHE A 48 -0.54 5.37 0.98
C PHE A 48 -0.05 4.07 0.32
N LEU A 49 -0.02 4.01 -1.01
CA LEU A 49 0.53 2.89 -1.77
C LEU A 49 1.79 3.31 -2.54
N GLY A 50 2.77 2.41 -2.47
CA GLY A 50 3.91 2.36 -3.36
C GLY A 50 4.08 0.97 -3.95
N ASN A 51 5.20 0.79 -4.62
CA ASN A 51 5.60 -0.46 -5.26
C ASN A 51 6.98 -0.86 -4.72
N ASP A 52 7.07 -2.03 -4.10
CA ASP A 52 8.35 -2.66 -3.76
C ASP A 52 8.56 -3.89 -4.65
N ASP A 53 9.33 -3.67 -5.71
CA ASP A 53 9.78 -4.70 -6.65
C ASP A 53 8.64 -5.57 -7.20
N GLY A 54 7.61 -4.92 -7.75
CA GLY A 54 6.44 -5.58 -8.33
C GLY A 54 5.40 -6.03 -7.31
N ASN A 55 5.43 -5.50 -6.07
CA ASN A 55 4.44 -5.79 -5.02
C ASN A 55 3.91 -4.51 -4.40
N PHE A 56 2.63 -4.50 -4.03
CA PHE A 56 2.04 -3.38 -3.31
C PHE A 56 2.74 -3.19 -1.96
N ASN A 57 3.12 -1.95 -1.71
CA ASN A 57 3.78 -1.55 -0.47
C ASN A 57 2.96 -0.45 0.21
N TYR A 58 2.76 -0.59 1.51
CA TYR A 58 2.14 0.40 2.39
C TYR A 58 2.86 0.32 3.74
N SER A 59 3.04 1.46 4.40
CA SER A 59 3.79 1.57 5.65
C SER A 59 3.37 2.85 6.37
N LEU A 60 3.30 2.79 7.71
CA LEU A 60 3.12 3.99 8.52
C LEU A 60 4.44 4.73 8.72
N ARG A 61 5.54 3.99 8.80
CA ARG A 61 6.87 4.52 9.16
C ARG A 61 7.62 5.07 7.96
N TYR A 62 7.48 4.42 6.80
CA TYR A 62 8.11 4.80 5.54
C TYR A 62 7.03 4.81 4.46
N PRO A 63 6.13 5.81 4.45
CA PRO A 63 5.02 5.84 3.51
C PRO A 63 5.55 5.66 2.10
N ALA A 64 5.26 4.47 1.54
CA ALA A 64 5.59 4.14 0.17
C ALA A 64 4.61 4.95 -0.67
N ARG A 65 5.14 5.90 -1.43
CA ARG A 65 4.34 6.81 -2.25
C ARG A 65 4.55 6.50 -3.72
N ASN A 66 3.65 7.00 -4.54
CA ASN A 66 3.77 7.02 -6.01
C ASN A 66 3.61 5.64 -6.69
N VAL A 67 2.71 4.77 -6.21
CA VAL A 67 2.39 3.51 -6.90
C VAL A 67 1.99 3.73 -8.36
N THR A 68 1.28 4.81 -8.67
CA THR A 68 0.76 5.09 -10.02
C THR A 68 1.88 5.21 -11.07
N SER A 69 3.07 5.67 -10.67
CA SER A 69 4.21 5.79 -11.59
C SER A 69 4.74 4.44 -12.09
N SER A 70 4.41 3.35 -11.39
CA SER A 70 4.92 2.00 -11.65
C SER A 70 3.82 0.95 -11.76
N MET A 71 2.56 1.39 -11.81
CA MET A 71 1.38 0.54 -11.97
C MET A 71 0.71 0.85 -13.30
N SER A 72 0.44 -0.19 -14.09
CA SER A 72 -0.36 -0.11 -15.30
C SER A 72 -1.67 -0.87 -15.15
N ASN A 73 -2.68 -0.47 -15.93
CA ASN A 73 -4.03 -1.06 -15.95
C ASN A 73 -4.68 -1.19 -14.56
N PRO A 74 -4.78 -0.10 -13.77
CA PRO A 74 -5.48 -0.14 -12.50
C PRO A 74 -6.96 -0.47 -12.73
N ARG A 75 -7.47 -1.48 -12.03
CA ARG A 75 -8.88 -1.86 -12.05
C ARG A 75 -9.35 -2.15 -10.63
N LEU A 76 -10.62 -1.84 -10.38
CA LEU A 76 -11.25 -2.12 -9.10
C LEU A 76 -12.34 -3.16 -9.29
N GLU A 77 -12.28 -4.20 -8.49
CA GLU A 77 -13.32 -5.21 -8.38
C GLU A 77 -13.95 -5.08 -7.00
N VAL A 78 -15.28 -5.05 -6.92
CA VAL A 78 -16.00 -5.10 -5.65
C VAL A 78 -16.62 -6.47 -5.53
N THR A 79 -16.21 -7.23 -4.50
CA THR A 79 -16.74 -8.57 -4.25
C THR A 79 -18.20 -8.53 -3.79
N ARG A 80 -18.87 -9.68 -3.77
CA ARG A 80 -20.28 -9.79 -3.33
C ARG A 80 -20.50 -9.35 -1.88
N ASP A 81 -19.49 -9.50 -1.03
CA ASP A 81 -19.47 -9.05 0.38
C ASP A 81 -18.96 -7.61 0.55
N GLY A 82 -18.83 -6.85 -0.55
CA GLY A 82 -18.54 -5.42 -0.52
C GLY A 82 -17.06 -5.06 -0.39
N ARG A 83 -16.14 -6.02 -0.49
CA ARG A 83 -14.70 -5.76 -0.38
C ARG A 83 -14.15 -5.19 -1.70
N PRO A 84 -13.50 -4.01 -1.67
CA PRO A 84 -12.81 -3.47 -2.83
C PRO A 84 -11.43 -4.10 -3.00
N ILE A 85 -11.25 -4.84 -4.10
CA ILE A 85 -9.99 -5.42 -4.53
C ILE A 85 -9.39 -4.55 -5.64
N LEU A 86 -8.25 -3.91 -5.33
CA LEU A 86 -7.46 -3.19 -6.31
C LEU A 86 -6.59 -4.19 -7.08
N HIS A 87 -6.69 -4.20 -8.40
CA HIS A 87 -5.75 -4.92 -9.24
C HIS A 87 -4.93 -3.94 -10.07
N GLY A 88 -3.70 -4.32 -10.36
CA GLY A 88 -2.84 -3.59 -11.28
C GLY A 88 -1.59 -4.38 -11.62
N ARG A 89 -0.93 -4.00 -12.70
CA ARG A 89 0.34 -4.58 -13.12
C ARG A 89 1.50 -3.71 -12.63
N LEU A 90 2.22 -4.20 -11.63
CA LEU A 90 3.33 -3.50 -10.98
C LEU A 90 4.68 -3.86 -11.60
N THR A 91 5.47 -2.85 -11.92
CA THR A 91 6.80 -3.01 -12.50
C THR A 91 7.84 -3.34 -11.43
N THR A 92 8.65 -4.36 -11.67
CA THR A 92 9.82 -4.76 -10.86
C THR A 92 11.02 -3.87 -11.15
N ARG A 93 12.08 -4.00 -10.36
CA ARG A 93 13.36 -3.31 -10.61
C ARG A 93 14.02 -3.75 -11.92
N ASP A 94 13.72 -4.97 -12.36
CA ASP A 94 14.19 -5.56 -13.62
C ASP A 94 13.27 -5.23 -14.81
N ALA A 95 12.38 -4.24 -14.65
CA ALA A 95 11.43 -3.77 -15.67
C ALA A 95 10.38 -4.81 -16.14
N TYR A 96 10.23 -5.93 -15.43
CA TYR A 96 9.12 -6.86 -15.65
C TYR A 96 7.86 -6.40 -14.92
N GLY A 97 6.70 -6.48 -15.57
CA GLY A 97 5.42 -6.18 -14.94
C GLY A 97 4.71 -7.44 -14.43
N HIS A 98 4.31 -7.44 -13.17
CA HIS A 98 3.52 -8.51 -12.55
C HIS A 98 2.12 -8.06 -12.19
N ASP A 99 1.12 -8.87 -12.52
CA ASP A 99 -0.24 -8.67 -12.01
C ASP A 99 -0.28 -8.93 -10.51
N ARG A 100 -0.84 -7.96 -9.79
CA ARG A 100 -1.04 -8.00 -8.35
C ARG A 100 -2.44 -7.53 -8.00
N SER A 101 -2.92 -8.07 -6.90
CA SER A 101 -4.22 -7.73 -6.32
C SER A 101 -4.02 -7.39 -4.84
N LEU A 102 -4.77 -6.42 -4.35
CA LEU A 102 -4.74 -5.95 -2.98
C LEU A 102 -6.17 -5.75 -2.49
N ASP A 103 -6.55 -6.48 -1.44
CA ASP A 103 -7.81 -6.26 -0.75
C ASP A 103 -7.68 -4.99 0.11
N LEU A 104 -8.24 -3.88 -0.37
CA LEU A 104 -8.13 -2.60 0.33
C LEU A 104 -8.86 -2.63 1.68
N SER A 105 -9.83 -3.53 1.88
CA SER A 105 -10.55 -3.67 3.14
C SER A 105 -9.68 -4.19 4.29
N THR A 106 -8.56 -4.83 3.95
CA THR A 106 -7.59 -5.32 4.93
C THR A 106 -6.68 -4.21 5.45
N ILE A 107 -6.41 -3.19 4.62
CA ILE A 107 -5.42 -2.15 4.94
C ILE A 107 -6.05 -0.78 5.19
N LEU A 108 -7.30 -0.55 4.80
CA LEU A 108 -7.98 0.74 4.98
C LEU A 108 -9.10 0.62 6.01
N TRP A 109 -9.26 1.65 6.82
CA TRP A 109 -10.35 1.81 7.78
C TRP A 109 -11.06 3.13 7.62
N ASN A 110 -12.37 3.09 7.87
CA ASN A 110 -13.20 4.27 8.01
C ASN A 110 -13.28 4.68 9.49
N ARG A 111 -12.96 5.94 9.77
CA ARG A 111 -13.08 6.60 11.07
C ARG A 111 -13.92 7.87 10.85
N ASP A 112 -15.20 7.80 11.20
CA ASP A 112 -16.18 8.89 11.05
C ASP A 112 -16.17 9.55 9.64
N GLY A 113 -16.28 8.74 8.60
CA GLY A 113 -16.27 9.19 7.20
C GLY A 113 -14.88 9.55 6.65
N ARG A 114 -13.81 9.43 7.44
CA ARG A 114 -12.42 9.64 6.99
C ARG A 114 -11.70 8.31 6.84
N ILE A 115 -10.97 8.14 5.74
CA ILE A 115 -10.19 6.92 5.50
C ILE A 115 -8.74 7.09 5.94
N SER A 116 -8.23 6.07 6.61
CA SER A 116 -6.82 5.95 6.97
C SER A 116 -6.35 4.51 6.78
N LEU A 117 -5.04 4.31 6.81
CA LEU A 117 -4.49 2.97 6.96
C LEU A 117 -4.95 2.35 8.29
N ASN A 118 -5.16 1.05 8.28
CA ASN A 118 -5.29 0.25 9.48
C ASN A 118 -3.91 0.16 10.14
N GLU A 119 -3.77 0.84 11.28
CA GLU A 119 -2.47 1.00 11.91
C GLU A 119 -1.87 -0.31 12.41
N ASP A 120 -2.70 -1.25 12.84
CA ASP A 120 -2.22 -2.53 13.39
C ASP A 120 -1.71 -3.43 12.26
N VAL A 121 -2.41 -3.45 11.12
CA VAL A 121 -1.99 -4.18 9.92
C VAL A 121 -0.72 -3.57 9.34
N ALA A 122 -0.67 -2.24 9.24
CA ALA A 122 0.52 -1.56 8.72
C ALA A 122 1.74 -1.74 9.64
N ARG A 123 1.56 -1.70 10.97
CA ARG A 123 2.63 -1.99 11.94
C ARG A 123 3.13 -3.43 11.83
N ALA A 124 2.23 -4.41 11.76
CA ALA A 124 2.61 -5.81 11.61
C ALA A 124 3.39 -6.07 10.31
N GLU A 125 2.97 -5.43 9.21
CA GLU A 125 3.66 -5.54 7.92
C GLU A 125 5.03 -4.84 7.95
N ASP A 126 5.16 -3.68 8.59
CA ASP A 126 6.44 -3.00 8.81
C ASP A 126 7.42 -3.86 9.61
N GLU A 127 6.95 -4.51 10.69
CA GLU A 127 7.75 -5.41 11.51
C GLU A 127 8.21 -6.65 10.74
N LYS A 128 7.29 -7.26 9.98
CA LYS A 128 7.60 -8.41 9.12
C LYS A 128 8.69 -8.06 8.11
N ARG A 129 8.61 -6.91 7.44
CA ARG A 129 9.64 -6.48 6.49
C ARG A 129 10.97 -6.21 7.16
N ARG A 130 10.96 -5.59 8.34
CA ARG A 130 12.19 -5.34 9.12
C ARG A 130 12.88 -6.66 9.47
N GLU A 131 12.11 -7.65 9.91
CA GLU A 131 12.65 -8.96 10.25
C GLU A 131 13.19 -9.69 9.02
N GLN A 132 12.49 -9.65 7.88
CA GLN A 132 12.99 -10.19 6.62
C GLN A 132 14.28 -9.50 6.16
N ALA A 133 14.36 -8.17 6.27
CA ALA A 133 15.57 -7.42 5.93
C ALA A 133 16.74 -7.81 6.85
N ARG A 134 16.48 -7.98 8.15
CA ARG A 134 17.46 -8.45 9.14
C ARG A 134 17.95 -9.86 8.81
N GLN A 135 17.04 -10.78 8.49
CA GLN A 135 17.39 -12.16 8.10
C GLN A 135 18.23 -12.20 6.83
N LYS A 136 17.86 -11.44 5.80
CA LYS A 136 18.67 -11.32 4.57
C LYS A 136 20.06 -10.74 4.85
N LEU A 137 20.16 -9.75 5.73
CA LEU A 137 21.45 -9.18 6.14
C LEU A 137 22.31 -10.21 6.89
N LEU A 138 21.70 -10.95 7.83
CA LEU A 138 22.34 -12.03 8.57
C LEU A 138 22.83 -13.14 7.64
N GLU A 139 22.04 -13.56 6.67
CA GLU A 139 22.41 -14.58 5.69
C GLU A 139 23.59 -14.09 4.83
N LYS A 140 23.55 -12.85 4.34
CA LYS A 140 24.67 -12.23 3.61
C LYS A 140 25.93 -12.15 4.46
N ALA A 141 25.79 -11.80 5.73
CA ALA A 141 26.91 -11.71 6.65
C ALA A 141 27.49 -13.10 6.96
N ARG A 142 26.67 -14.14 7.16
CA ARG A 142 27.14 -15.53 7.32
C ARG A 142 28.00 -16.00 6.14
N ARG A 143 27.68 -15.53 4.93
CA ARG A 143 28.46 -15.82 3.70
C ARG A 143 29.69 -14.93 3.53
N ASN A 144 29.86 -13.88 4.34
CA ASN A 144 30.99 -12.94 4.27
C ASN A 144 31.53 -12.59 5.68
N PRO A 145 32.61 -13.25 6.13
CA PRO A 145 33.18 -13.06 7.47
C PRO A 145 33.56 -11.59 7.80
N GLN A 146 34.06 -10.84 6.80
CA GLN A 146 34.41 -9.43 6.98
C GLN A 146 33.17 -8.55 7.24
N LEU A 147 32.04 -8.88 6.60
CA LEU A 147 30.76 -8.21 6.83
C LEU A 147 30.21 -8.52 8.24
N MET A 148 30.34 -9.76 8.73
CA MET A 148 29.95 -10.13 10.10
C MET A 148 30.71 -9.33 11.16
N GLU A 149 32.04 -9.23 11.05
CA GLU A 149 32.83 -8.44 11.99
C GLU A 149 32.43 -6.97 11.95
N ARG A 150 32.24 -6.39 10.76
CA ARG A 150 31.83 -4.99 10.61
C ARG A 150 30.46 -4.72 11.23
N LEU A 151 29.50 -5.62 11.05
CA LEU A 151 28.16 -5.47 11.62
C LEU A 151 28.16 -5.60 13.15
N LYS A 152 28.96 -6.52 13.72
CA LYS A 152 29.16 -6.63 15.18
C LYS A 152 29.77 -5.36 15.76
N ARG A 153 30.83 -4.82 15.13
CA ARG A 153 31.47 -3.56 15.56
C ARG A 153 30.54 -2.35 15.53
N GLN A 154 29.53 -2.36 14.65
CA GLN A 154 28.55 -1.28 14.52
C GLN A 154 27.31 -1.45 15.42
N GLY A 155 27.23 -2.49 16.25
CA GLY A 155 26.06 -2.77 17.09
C GLY A 155 24.78 -3.05 16.27
N ARG A 156 24.94 -3.48 15.02
CA ARG A 156 23.82 -3.77 14.10
C ARG A 156 23.41 -5.25 14.12
N LEU A 157 24.08 -6.05 14.94
CA LEU A 157 23.83 -7.46 15.20
C LEU A 157 23.77 -7.74 16.70
#